data_AF-X0WM44-F1
#
_entry.id   AF-X0WM44-F1
#
_cell.length_a   1.000
_cell.length_b   1.000
_cell.length_c   1.000
_cell.angle_alpha   90.00
_cell.angle_beta   90.00
_cell.angle_gamma   90.00
#
_symmetry.space_group_name_H-M   'P 1'
#
loop_
_entity.id
_entity.type
_entity.pdbx_description
1 polymer ?
#
loop_
_entity_poly.entity_id
_entity_poly.type
_entity_poly.pdbx_seq_one_letter_code
_entity_poly.pdbx_strand_id
1 'polypeptide(L)' 'EDLDGTGEVAKFIRRAGEGVMLISYNVDNCEESLEVLKKNKVKLIDQKPRLFAEYKRNFAFIHPAATHGILTEIIDGKY' A
#
# COMPACT_ATOMS: atom_id res chain seq x y z
N GLU A 1 12.71 6.05 -7.46
CA GLU A 1 11.88 7.11 -6.86
C GLU A 1 12.00 8.38 -7.67
N ASP A 2 10.92 9.16 -7.79
CA ASP A 2 10.89 10.46 -8.46
C ASP A 2 11.71 11.48 -7.67
N LEU A 3 12.98 11.63 -8.06
CA LEU A 3 13.91 12.64 -7.52
C LEU A 3 13.60 14.06 -8.04
N ASP A 4 12.61 14.21 -8.91
CA ASP A 4 12.20 15.50 -9.51
C ASP A 4 11.23 16.31 -8.62
N GLY A 5 10.84 15.77 -7.45
CA GLY A 5 9.96 16.44 -6.50
C GLY A 5 8.49 16.49 -6.92
N THR A 6 8.06 15.73 -7.93
CA THR A 6 6.67 15.71 -8.41
C THR A 6 5.88 14.48 -7.98
N GLY A 7 6.57 13.41 -7.57
CA GLY A 7 5.98 12.13 -7.15
C GLY A 7 5.10 12.18 -5.89
N GLU A 8 4.46 11.05 -5.58
CA GLU A 8 3.51 10.92 -4.46
C GLU A 8 4.12 11.23 -3.08
N VAL A 9 5.40 10.89 -2.87
CA VAL A 9 6.14 11.25 -1.65
C VAL A 9 6.27 12.77 -1.52
N ALA A 10 6.62 13.47 -2.59
CA ALA A 10 6.73 14.93 -2.57
C ALA A 10 5.36 15.61 -2.36
N LYS A 11 4.28 15.06 -2.93
CA LYS A 11 2.90 15.51 -2.65
C LYS A 11 2.52 15.28 -1.19
N PHE A 12 2.88 14.14 -0.61
CA PHE A 12 2.66 13.86 0.81
C PHE A 12 3.38 14.88 1.69
N ILE A 13 4.69 15.09 1.49
CA ILE A 13 5.49 16.04 2.27
C ILE A 13 4.93 17.46 2.18
N ARG A 14 4.55 17.95 0.99
CA ARG A 14 3.93 19.28 0.84
C ARG A 14 2.64 19.45 1.62
N ARG A 15 1.85 18.39 1.74
CA ARG A 15 0.53 18.42 2.40
C ARG A 15 0.61 18.20 3.91
N ALA A 16 1.49 17.30 4.36
CA ALA A 16 1.50 16.77 5.73
C ALA A 16 2.81 17.04 6.49
N GLY A 17 3.83 17.60 5.84
CA GLY A 17 5.19 17.68 6.38
C GLY A 17 5.93 16.34 6.27
N GLU A 18 7.18 16.31 6.72
CA GLU A 18 7.96 15.09 6.83
C GLU A 18 7.40 14.17 7.93
N GLY A 19 7.45 12.86 7.70
CA GLY A 19 6.93 11.87 8.64
C GLY A 19 6.68 10.51 7.99
N VAL A 20 5.97 9.64 8.72
CA VAL A 20 5.59 8.31 8.22
C VAL A 20 4.45 8.44 7.22
N MET A 21 4.73 8.14 5.95
CA MET A 21 3.72 8.20 4.87
C MET A 21 2.81 6.97 4.85
N LEU A 22 3.36 5.77 5.04
CA LEU A 22 2.64 4.50 5.02
C LEU A 22 3.34 3.44 5.86
N ILE A 23 2.61 2.37 6.19
CA ILE A 23 3.15 1.14 6.79
C ILE A 23 2.83 -0.02 5.84
N SER A 24 3.83 -0.84 5.53
CA SER A 24 3.68 -2.03 4.67
C SER A 24 3.83 -3.31 5.49
N TYR A 25 2.86 -4.22 5.34
CA TYR A 25 2.89 -5.56 5.91
C TYR A 25 3.27 -6.56 4.83
N ASN A 26 4.30 -7.35 5.09
CA ASN A 26 4.62 -8.47 4.23
C ASN A 26 3.68 -9.65 4.51
N VAL A 27 3.16 -10.23 3.44
CA VAL A 27 2.24 -11.36 3.47
C VAL A 27 2.74 -12.46 2.54
N ASP A 28 2.34 -13.70 2.80
CA ASP A 28 2.78 -14.82 1.95
C ASP A 28 2.25 -14.70 0.51
N ASN A 29 1.02 -14.22 0.35
CA ASN A 29 0.35 -14.01 -0.95
C ASN A 29 -0.56 -12.77 -0.88
N CYS A 30 -0.30 -11.78 -1.75
CA CYS A 30 -1.04 -10.53 -1.77
C CYS A 30 -2.49 -10.71 -2.29
N GLU A 31 -2.70 -11.58 -3.28
CA GLU A 31 -4.03 -11.82 -3.86
C GLU A 31 -4.95 -12.51 -2.84
N GLU A 32 -4.47 -13.57 -2.20
CA GLU A 32 -5.22 -14.28 -1.15
C GLU A 32 -5.55 -13.36 0.03
N SER A 33 -4.58 -12.55 0.46
CA SER A 33 -4.78 -11.56 1.53
C SER A 33 -5.84 -10.53 1.15
N LEU A 34 -5.86 -10.07 -0.10
CA LEU A 34 -6.86 -9.12 -0.58
C LEU A 34 -8.27 -9.73 -0.59
N GLU A 35 -8.42 -10.99 -0.98
CA GLU A 35 -9.70 -11.70 -0.93
C GLU A 35 -10.20 -11.90 0.50
N VAL A 36 -9.31 -12.19 1.46
CA VAL A 36 -9.66 -12.23 2.88
C VAL A 36 -10.18 -10.87 3.36
N LEU A 37 -9.49 -9.77 2.99
CA LEU A 37 -9.91 -8.42 3.36
C LEU A 37 -11.27 -8.05 2.75
N LYS A 38 -11.51 -8.39 1.48
CA LYS A 38 -12.82 -8.20 0.81
C LYS A 38 -13.94 -8.96 1.51
N LYS A 39 -13.72 -10.25 1.83
CA LYS A 39 -14.69 -11.09 2.55
C LYS A 39 -15.07 -10.49 3.91
N ASN A 40 -14.11 -9.86 4.58
CA ASN A 40 -14.31 -9.15 5.84
C ASN A 40 -14.86 -7.71 5.67
N LYS A 41 -15.23 -7.31 4.44
CA LYS A 41 -15.79 -5.99 4.11
C LYS A 41 -14.87 -4.82 4.51
N VAL A 42 -13.56 -5.05 4.49
CA VAL A 42 -12.57 -3.99 4.72
C VAL A 42 -12.62 -2.99 3.56
N LYS A 43 -12.51 -1.69 3.87
CA LYS A 43 -12.45 -0.65 2.83
C LYS A 43 -11.07 -0.68 2.17
N LEU A 44 -11.02 -1.05 0.90
CA LEU A 44 -9.79 -1.17 0.12
C LEU A 44 -9.67 -0.04 -0.89
N ILE A 45 -8.44 0.39 -1.18
CA ILE A 45 -8.17 1.25 -2.33
C ILE A 45 -8.06 0.37 -3.58
N ASP A 46 -7.27 -0.71 -3.48
CA ASP A 46 -7.05 -1.63 -4.58
C ASP A 46 -8.00 -2.83 -4.53
N GLN A 47 -8.66 -3.09 -5.66
CA GLN A 47 -9.54 -4.26 -5.82
C GLN A 47 -8.80 -5.45 -6.45
N LYS A 48 -7.61 -5.24 -6.99
CA LYS A 48 -6.71 -6.27 -7.51
C LYS A 48 -5.28 -5.89 -7.14
N PRO A 49 -4.37 -6.86 -6.92
CA PRO A 49 -2.97 -6.55 -6.67
C PRO A 49 -2.34 -5.80 -7.85
N ARG A 50 -1.40 -4.90 -7.53
CA ARG A 50 -0.54 -4.21 -8.48
C ARG A 50 0.81 -4.93 -8.55
N LEU A 51 1.38 -5.04 -9.74
CA LEU A 51 2.69 -5.64 -9.93
C LEU A 51 3.80 -4.60 -9.70
N PHE A 52 4.64 -4.84 -8.70
CA PHE A 52 5.91 -4.16 -8.54
C PHE A 52 6.96 -4.84 -9.41
N ALA A 53 7.04 -4.40 -10.68
CA ALA A 53 7.83 -5.07 -11.72
C ALA A 53 9.31 -5.23 -11.36
N GLU A 54 9.91 -4.23 -10.71
CA GLU A 54 11.32 -4.23 -10.32
C GLU A 54 11.66 -5.39 -9.37
N TYR A 55 10.77 -5.67 -8.42
CA TYR A 55 10.98 -6.71 -7.39
C TYR A 55 10.21 -8.00 -7.67
N LYS A 56 9.42 -8.06 -8.75
CA LYS A 56 8.51 -9.17 -9.10
C LYS A 56 7.59 -9.56 -7.93
N ARG A 57 7.07 -8.55 -7.24
CA ARG A 57 6.17 -8.68 -6.08
C ARG A 57 4.82 -8.06 -6.39
N ASN A 58 3.76 -8.55 -5.77
CA ASN A 58 2.45 -7.93 -5.84
C ASN A 58 2.15 -7.18 -4.55
N PHE A 59 1.50 -6.03 -4.67
CA PHE A 59 1.11 -5.20 -3.54
C PHE A 59 -0.28 -4.60 -3.74
N ALA A 60 -0.91 -4.18 -2.65
CA ALA A 60 -2.21 -3.52 -2.66
C ALA A 60 -2.37 -2.56 -1.47
N PHE A 61 -3.09 -1.47 -1.67
CA PHE A 61 -3.38 -0.50 -0.61
C PHE A 61 -4.75 -0.70 0.05
N ILE A 62 -4.76 -0.57 1.37
CA ILE A 62 -5.95 -0.51 2.23
C ILE A 62 -6.28 0.96 2.48
N HIS A 63 -7.57 1.30 2.45
CA HIS A 63 -8.00 2.68 2.65
C HIS A 63 -7.76 3.13 4.10
N PRO A 64 -7.17 4.33 4.36
CA PRO A 64 -6.86 4.80 5.73
C PRO A 64 -8.02 4.77 6.73
N ALA A 65 -9.25 5.01 6.25
CA ALA A 65 -10.47 4.89 7.05
C ALA A 65 -10.70 3.49 7.67
N ALA A 66 -10.11 2.43 7.12
CA ALA A 66 -10.14 1.08 7.70
C ALA A 66 -8.96 0.81 8.65
N THR A 67 -7.97 1.69 8.68
CA THR A 67 -6.67 1.51 9.36
C THR A 67 -6.32 2.74 10.21
N HIS A 68 -7.33 3.35 10.84
CA HIS A 68 -7.18 4.45 11.80
C HIS A 68 -6.36 5.65 11.29
N GLY A 69 -6.50 5.97 10.00
CA GLY A 69 -5.85 7.13 9.37
C GLY A 69 -4.47 6.83 8.76
N ILE A 70 -3.97 5.61 8.87
CA ILE A 70 -2.67 5.22 8.30
C ILE A 70 -2.87 4.63 6.89
N LEU A 71 -2.14 5.11 5.90
CA LEU A 71 -2.08 4.42 4.61
C LEU A 71 -1.35 3.09 4.79
N THR A 72 -2.05 1.99 4.55
CA THR A 72 -1.52 0.65 4.78
C THR A 72 -1.37 -0.10 3.47
N GLU A 73 -0.21 -0.70 3.28
CA GLU A 73 0.11 -1.58 2.15
C GLU A 73 0.20 -3.03 2.64
N ILE A 74 -0.25 -3.96 1.80
CA ILE A 74 0.16 -5.37 1.88
C ILE A 74 1.02 -5.67 0.65
N ILE A 75 2.13 -6.37 0.84
CA ILE A 75 3.06 -6.74 -0.23
C ILE A 75 3.51 -8.19 -0.05
N ASP A 76 3.56 -8.96 -1.14
CA ASP A 76 4.10 -10.31 -1.09
C ASP A 76 5.62 -10.35 -1.33
N GLY A 77 6.24 -11.48 -0.98
CA GLY A 77 7.63 -11.78 -1.29
C GLY A 77 8.40 -12.35 -0.11
N LYS A 78 9.27 -13.31 -0.39
CA LYS A 78 10.22 -13.82 0.62
C LYS A 78 11.29 -12.77 0.91
N TYR A 79 11.58 -12.60 2.20
CA TYR A 79 12.72 -11.85 2.71
C TYR A 79 14.04 -12.58 2.45
#